data_AF-A0A2H0Y1Z6-F1
#
_entry.id   AF-A0A2H0Y1Z6-F1
#
_cell.length_a   1.000
_cell.length_b   1.000
_cell.length_c   1.000
_cell.angle_alpha   90.00
_cell.angle_beta   90.00
_cell.angle_gamma   90.00
#
_symmetry.space_group_name_H-M   'P 1'
#
loop_
_entity.id
_entity.type
_entity.pdbx_description
1 polymer ?
#
loop_
_entity_poly.entity_id
_entity_poly.type
_entity_poly.pdbx_seq_one_letter_code
_entity_poly.pdbx_strand_id
1 'polypeptide(L)'
;MKLPKDKIKKILIVRPDAIGDLVLITPAIAAIRKAFPAAKIALLLQQYTAEVMAHHPDIDEIIIDKIKGGQAKSLPAFLKYVAEIRAKKFDLSIDFYSFNIKHTLLQYLARIPYRLGDKSRLLLGLFYNCGKIIKYKDYTKHIVELHLDLLESVGLKAEIPKLNMPVPEATITKFRQRLAALGVLDNDYLIGVHPGCTSSRSWDAEKYAAVIDQLADQLSAKVILTGGPKEQASGQKIIKLCQHPPLNLINQTTIPEMMALIKRLNIYIGADTGPTHIAGAVGTPVVLIILAKNVKPVRWATYKSPHIILYAHPQARCPIFCDAGRCQEKYCTETISAADVVNAAKKLQAGESHRVLDWQKLSFNTLIIYDDKNQAQAESLENHLKQQGYHAVKQNAKQTSLHQLLKTIETENILILHHLGQKAYLTTKLANWLSGIYTTNATIIVKGYKEGQDLLALYRRTFQQSLF
;
A
#
# COMPACT_ATOMS: atom_id res chain seq x y z
N MET A 1 13.98 -15.05 -19.52
CA MET A 1 13.29 -15.82 -20.59
C MET A 1 12.34 -14.87 -21.30
N LYS A 2 12.30 -14.81 -22.63
CA LYS A 2 11.29 -14.02 -23.37
C LYS A 2 10.07 -14.89 -23.66
N LEU A 3 8.87 -14.34 -23.53
CA LEU A 3 7.62 -15.04 -23.86
C LEU A 3 7.38 -15.05 -25.38
N PRO A 4 6.90 -16.16 -25.96
CA PRO A 4 6.53 -16.21 -27.38
C PRO A 4 5.20 -15.48 -27.61
N LYS A 5 5.28 -14.19 -27.93
CA LYS A 5 4.11 -13.30 -28.00
C LYS A 5 3.04 -13.76 -29.00
N ASP A 6 3.48 -14.33 -30.11
CA ASP A 6 2.69 -14.93 -31.18
C ASP A 6 1.85 -16.14 -30.74
N LYS A 7 2.27 -16.85 -29.69
CA LYS A 7 1.59 -18.05 -29.18
C LYS A 7 0.63 -17.77 -28.02
N ILE A 8 0.71 -16.60 -27.39
CA ILE A 8 -0.10 -16.28 -26.20
C ILE A 8 -1.39 -15.61 -26.66
N LYS A 9 -2.49 -16.37 -26.59
CA LYS A 9 -3.83 -15.92 -27.00
C LYS A 9 -4.79 -15.79 -25.83
N LYS A 10 -4.56 -16.51 -24.72
CA LYS A 10 -5.37 -16.44 -23.51
C LYS A 10 -4.51 -16.31 -22.26
N ILE A 11 -4.76 -15.27 -21.48
CA ILE A 11 -3.99 -14.92 -20.29
C ILE A 11 -4.90 -14.97 -19.06
N LEU A 12 -4.42 -15.61 -17.99
CA LEU A 12 -5.06 -15.62 -16.68
C LEU A 12 -4.24 -14.76 -15.70
N ILE A 13 -4.83 -13.68 -15.19
CA ILE A 13 -4.25 -12.88 -14.11
C ILE A 13 -4.89 -13.35 -12.79
N VAL A 14 -4.08 -13.65 -11.78
CA VAL A 14 -4.54 -14.14 -10.47
C VAL A 14 -4.30 -13.07 -9.41
N ARG A 15 -5.39 -12.47 -8.89
CA ARG A 15 -5.35 -11.50 -7.78
C ARG A 15 -6.64 -11.56 -6.91
N PRO A 16 -6.90 -12.66 -6.19
CA PRO A 16 -8.10 -12.84 -5.39
C PRO A 16 -7.96 -12.26 -3.98
N ASP A 17 -7.60 -11.00 -3.83
CA ASP A 17 -7.42 -10.34 -2.54
C ASP A 17 -8.24 -9.06 -2.40
N ALA A 18 -7.66 -8.00 -1.83
CA ALA A 18 -8.37 -6.80 -1.47
C ALA A 18 -8.60 -5.88 -2.69
N ILE A 19 -9.57 -4.97 -2.56
CA ILE A 19 -9.81 -3.92 -3.57
C ILE A 19 -8.52 -3.11 -3.83
N GLY A 20 -7.80 -2.73 -2.77
CA GLY A 20 -6.57 -1.96 -2.88
C GLY A 20 -5.51 -2.67 -3.71
N ASP A 21 -5.27 -3.93 -3.38
CA ASP A 21 -4.36 -4.82 -4.10
C ASP A 21 -4.69 -4.95 -5.60
N LEU A 22 -5.98 -5.04 -5.95
CA LEU A 22 -6.43 -5.07 -7.34
C LEU A 22 -6.14 -3.76 -8.07
N VAL A 23 -6.43 -2.62 -7.44
CA VAL A 23 -6.14 -1.31 -8.03
C VAL A 23 -4.64 -1.15 -8.29
N LEU A 24 -3.79 -1.61 -7.36
CA LEU A 24 -2.34 -1.49 -7.44
C LEU A 24 -1.69 -2.36 -8.54
N ILE A 25 -2.40 -3.34 -9.10
CA ILE A 25 -1.93 -4.10 -10.28
C ILE A 25 -2.45 -3.54 -11.62
N THR A 26 -3.30 -2.51 -11.63
CA THR A 26 -3.81 -1.91 -12.88
C THR A 26 -2.72 -1.44 -13.86
N PRO A 27 -1.56 -0.90 -13.43
CA PRO A 27 -0.48 -0.58 -14.37
C PRO A 27 0.15 -1.83 -14.99
N ALA A 28 0.17 -2.94 -14.25
CA ALA A 28 0.66 -4.22 -14.72
C ALA A 28 -0.31 -4.81 -15.75
N ILE A 29 -1.62 -4.72 -15.49
CA ILE A 29 -2.68 -5.11 -16.43
C ILE A 29 -2.55 -4.33 -17.75
N ALA A 30 -2.38 -3.00 -17.69
CA ALA A 30 -2.19 -2.17 -18.87
C ALA A 30 -0.92 -2.57 -19.66
N ALA A 31 0.18 -2.87 -18.97
CA ALA A 31 1.40 -3.37 -19.62
C ALA A 31 1.19 -4.73 -20.31
N ILE A 32 0.40 -5.63 -19.71
CA ILE A 32 0.03 -6.92 -20.29
C ILE A 32 -0.84 -6.70 -21.54
N ARG A 33 -1.89 -5.87 -21.48
CA ARG A 33 -2.73 -5.54 -22.64
C ARG A 33 -1.91 -4.95 -23.79
N LYS A 34 -1.03 -3.99 -23.51
CA LYS A 34 -0.14 -3.39 -24.52
C LYS A 34 0.77 -4.44 -25.16
N ALA A 35 1.29 -5.39 -24.38
CA ALA A 35 2.17 -6.43 -24.89
C ALA A 35 1.44 -7.54 -25.65
N PHE A 36 0.16 -7.77 -25.36
CA PHE A 36 -0.69 -8.79 -25.98
C PHE A 36 -2.05 -8.21 -26.41
N PRO A 37 -2.11 -7.30 -27.40
CA PRO A 37 -3.33 -6.55 -27.72
C PRO A 37 -4.52 -7.45 -28.10
N ALA A 38 -4.25 -8.54 -28.83
CA ALA A 38 -5.27 -9.48 -29.31
C ALA A 38 -5.56 -10.65 -28.35
N ALA A 39 -4.85 -10.76 -27.22
CA ALA A 39 -5.07 -11.85 -26.29
C ALA A 39 -6.33 -11.62 -25.46
N LYS A 40 -7.06 -12.68 -25.15
CA LYS A 40 -8.14 -12.64 -24.17
C LYS A 40 -7.55 -12.67 -22.76
N ILE A 41 -7.78 -11.61 -21.99
CA ILE A 41 -7.27 -11.46 -20.62
C ILE A 41 -8.41 -11.71 -19.63
N ALA A 42 -8.28 -12.79 -18.86
CA ALA A 42 -9.17 -13.10 -17.75
C ALA A 42 -8.53 -12.69 -16.42
N LEU A 43 -9.32 -12.11 -15.52
CA LEU A 43 -8.90 -11.77 -14.16
C LEU A 43 -9.65 -12.65 -13.14
N LEU A 44 -8.90 -13.42 -12.36
CA LEU A 44 -9.40 -14.22 -11.25
C LEU A 44 -9.36 -13.40 -9.97
N LEU A 45 -10.54 -13.14 -9.39
CA LEU A 45 -10.75 -12.27 -8.24
C LEU A 45 -11.86 -12.80 -7.30
N GLN A 46 -12.07 -12.18 -6.14
CA GLN A 46 -13.16 -12.55 -5.23
C GLN A 46 -14.49 -11.91 -5.64
N GLN A 47 -15.63 -12.53 -5.30
CA GLN A 47 -16.96 -12.01 -5.65
C GLN A 47 -17.16 -10.53 -5.29
N TYR A 48 -16.76 -10.13 -4.08
CA TYR A 48 -16.98 -8.76 -3.60
C TYR A 48 -16.10 -7.71 -4.31
N THR A 49 -15.05 -8.12 -5.03
CA THR A 49 -14.18 -7.21 -5.79
C THR A 49 -14.47 -7.22 -7.29
N ALA A 50 -15.41 -8.04 -7.76
CA ALA A 50 -15.72 -8.18 -9.18
C ALA A 50 -16.19 -6.86 -9.80
N GLU A 51 -17.08 -6.14 -9.12
CA GLU A 51 -17.64 -4.88 -9.62
C GLU A 51 -16.58 -3.77 -9.78
N VAL A 52 -15.47 -3.84 -9.03
CA VAL A 52 -14.36 -2.89 -9.17
C VAL A 52 -13.79 -2.97 -10.59
N MET A 53 -13.63 -4.17 -11.13
CA MET A 53 -12.97 -4.41 -12.41
C MET A 53 -13.93 -4.69 -13.57
N ALA A 54 -15.24 -4.67 -13.35
CA ALA A 54 -16.26 -5.09 -14.32
C ALA A 54 -16.24 -4.32 -15.65
N HIS A 55 -15.84 -3.05 -15.61
CA HIS A 55 -15.78 -2.17 -16.79
C HIS A 55 -14.35 -1.75 -17.15
N HIS A 56 -13.34 -2.49 -16.67
CA HIS A 56 -11.95 -2.16 -16.95
C HIS A 56 -11.60 -2.53 -18.40
N PRO A 57 -11.11 -1.59 -19.24
CA PRO A 57 -10.96 -1.78 -20.69
C PRO A 57 -9.94 -2.85 -21.07
N ASP A 58 -8.97 -3.11 -20.19
CA ASP A 58 -7.91 -4.08 -20.45
C ASP A 58 -8.30 -5.53 -20.10
N ILE A 59 -9.51 -5.78 -19.58
CA ILE A 59 -9.97 -7.10 -19.11
C ILE A 59 -11.17 -7.56 -19.94
N ASP A 60 -11.11 -8.80 -20.44
CA ASP A 60 -12.17 -9.39 -21.26
C ASP A 60 -13.10 -10.33 -20.49
N GLU A 61 -12.63 -10.86 -19.35
CA GLU A 61 -13.36 -11.86 -18.58
C GLU A 61 -13.03 -11.78 -17.09
N ILE A 62 -14.06 -11.83 -16.24
CA ILE A 62 -13.90 -11.99 -14.80
C ILE A 62 -14.19 -13.43 -14.41
N ILE A 63 -13.31 -14.02 -13.61
CA ILE A 63 -13.46 -15.36 -13.03
C ILE A 63 -13.56 -15.21 -11.51
N ILE A 64 -14.66 -15.70 -10.93
CA ILE A 64 -14.86 -15.67 -9.49
C ILE A 64 -14.07 -16.80 -8.83
N ASP A 65 -13.25 -16.46 -7.85
CA ASP A 65 -12.39 -17.40 -7.13
C ASP A 65 -13.19 -18.37 -6.26
N LYS A 66 -13.15 -19.64 -6.64
CA LYS A 66 -13.77 -20.74 -5.88
C LYS A 66 -12.93 -21.19 -4.68
N ILE A 67 -11.64 -20.83 -4.60
CA ILE A 67 -10.77 -21.22 -3.48
C ILE A 67 -11.11 -20.38 -2.26
N LYS A 68 -11.03 -19.05 -2.33
CA LYS A 68 -11.42 -18.17 -1.22
C LYS A 68 -12.93 -18.08 -1.02
N GLY A 69 -13.72 -18.24 -2.08
CA GLY A 69 -15.18 -18.36 -1.95
C GLY A 69 -15.62 -19.62 -1.19
N GLY A 70 -14.71 -20.56 -0.93
CA GLY A 70 -14.98 -21.75 -0.13
C GLY A 70 -15.64 -22.89 -0.89
N GLN A 71 -15.89 -22.75 -2.20
CA GLN A 71 -16.46 -23.80 -3.04
C GLN A 71 -15.43 -24.90 -3.41
N ALA A 72 -14.13 -24.61 -3.33
CA ALA A 72 -13.04 -25.54 -3.62
C ALA A 72 -12.27 -25.97 -2.34
N LYS A 73 -13.00 -26.23 -1.25
CA LYS A 73 -12.43 -26.67 0.04
C LYS A 73 -11.94 -28.13 0.01
N SER A 74 -12.73 -29.04 -0.58
CA SER A 74 -12.41 -30.47 -0.69
C SER A 74 -11.57 -30.78 -1.93
N LEU A 75 -10.84 -31.90 -1.91
CA LEU A 75 -10.03 -32.33 -3.06
C LEU A 75 -10.87 -32.55 -4.33
N PRO A 76 -12.03 -33.25 -4.31
CA PRO A 76 -12.86 -33.39 -5.51
C PRO A 76 -13.35 -32.05 -6.07
N ALA A 77 -13.74 -31.12 -5.19
CA ALA A 77 -14.19 -29.79 -5.60
C ALA A 77 -13.05 -28.96 -6.19
N PHE A 78 -11.86 -29.06 -5.61
CA PHE A 78 -10.66 -28.43 -6.16
C PHE A 78 -10.27 -29.02 -7.52
N LEU A 79 -10.31 -30.35 -7.70
CA LEU A 79 -10.04 -31.00 -8.98
C LEU A 79 -11.09 -30.65 -10.04
N LYS A 80 -12.36 -30.50 -9.65
CA LYS A 80 -13.42 -29.95 -10.53
C LYS A 80 -13.07 -28.54 -10.98
N TYR A 81 -12.65 -27.68 -10.05
CA TYR A 81 -12.23 -26.32 -10.40
C TYR A 81 -10.99 -26.29 -11.30
N VAL A 82 -10.01 -27.18 -11.07
CA VAL A 82 -8.87 -27.39 -11.98
C VAL A 82 -9.34 -27.77 -13.38
N ALA A 83 -10.30 -28.69 -13.51
CA ALA A 83 -10.84 -29.08 -14.80
C ALA A 83 -11.55 -27.91 -15.53
N GLU A 84 -12.30 -27.09 -14.80
CA GLU A 84 -12.94 -25.88 -15.34
C GLU A 84 -11.91 -24.87 -15.86
N ILE A 85 -10.85 -24.58 -15.08
CA ILE A 85 -9.78 -23.66 -15.52
C ILE A 85 -8.99 -24.25 -16.69
N ARG A 86 -8.72 -25.57 -16.68
CA ARG A 86 -8.06 -26.26 -17.79
C ARG A 86 -8.87 -26.19 -19.08
N ALA A 87 -10.19 -26.31 -19.00
CA ALA A 87 -11.09 -26.21 -20.15
C ALA A 87 -11.03 -24.83 -20.84
N LYS A 88 -10.65 -23.77 -20.11
CA LYS A 88 -10.46 -22.42 -20.69
C LYS A 88 -9.22 -22.32 -21.59
N LYS A 89 -8.27 -23.25 -21.48
CA LYS A 89 -7.04 -23.35 -22.28
C LYS A 89 -6.21 -22.05 -22.25
N PHE A 90 -5.85 -21.60 -21.06
CA PHE A 90 -4.93 -20.47 -20.90
C PHE A 90 -3.52 -20.84 -21.34
N ASP A 91 -2.85 -19.92 -22.04
CA ASP A 91 -1.47 -20.08 -22.50
C ASP A 91 -0.48 -19.55 -21.46
N LEU A 92 -0.86 -18.46 -20.78
CA LEU A 92 -0.07 -17.76 -19.78
C LEU A 92 -0.90 -17.52 -18.52
N SER A 93 -0.34 -17.77 -17.34
CA SER A 93 -0.83 -17.25 -16.08
C SER A 93 0.18 -16.27 -15.45
N ILE A 94 -0.33 -15.22 -14.82
CA ILE A 94 0.44 -14.21 -14.10
C ILE A 94 -0.12 -14.13 -12.68
N ASP A 95 0.63 -14.65 -11.71
CA ASP A 95 0.22 -14.77 -10.32
C ASP A 95 0.78 -13.64 -9.44
N PHE A 96 -0.02 -12.60 -9.27
CA PHE A 96 0.28 -11.51 -8.35
C PHE A 96 -0.06 -11.85 -6.89
N TYR A 97 -0.57 -13.05 -6.61
CA TYR A 97 -0.98 -13.59 -5.31
C TYR A 97 -0.15 -14.85 -4.96
N SER A 98 1.14 -14.84 -5.30
CA SER A 98 2.08 -15.97 -5.22
C SER A 98 2.44 -16.44 -3.79
N PHE A 99 1.51 -16.33 -2.84
CA PHE A 99 1.66 -16.77 -1.46
C PHE A 99 0.72 -17.91 -1.05
N ASN A 100 -0.29 -18.23 -1.86
CA ASN A 100 -1.24 -19.28 -1.57
C ASN A 100 -1.03 -20.50 -2.48
N ILE A 101 -0.63 -21.61 -1.88
CA ILE A 101 -0.30 -22.85 -2.60
C ILE A 101 -1.44 -23.37 -3.47
N LYS A 102 -2.70 -23.20 -3.06
CA LYS A 102 -3.85 -23.71 -3.85
C LYS A 102 -3.98 -22.97 -5.18
N HIS A 103 -3.68 -21.67 -5.22
CA HIS A 103 -3.71 -20.89 -6.47
C HIS A 103 -2.56 -21.27 -7.39
N THR A 104 -1.37 -21.47 -6.82
CA THR A 104 -0.21 -21.97 -7.56
C THR A 104 -0.48 -23.35 -8.16
N LEU A 105 -1.01 -24.27 -7.35
CA LEU A 105 -1.38 -25.63 -7.80
C LEU A 105 -2.52 -25.62 -8.82
N LEU A 106 -3.51 -24.72 -8.69
CA LEU A 106 -4.57 -24.57 -9.68
C LEU A 106 -4.00 -24.32 -11.07
N GLN A 107 -3.08 -23.36 -11.19
CA GLN A 107 -2.42 -23.01 -12.45
C GLN A 107 -1.57 -24.17 -13.01
N TYR A 108 -0.81 -24.84 -12.13
CA TYR A 108 0.04 -25.96 -12.50
C TYR A 108 -0.79 -27.18 -12.97
N LEU A 109 -1.79 -27.60 -12.20
CA LEU A 109 -2.64 -28.76 -12.50
C LEU A 109 -3.59 -28.49 -13.67
N ALA A 110 -3.97 -27.23 -13.90
CA ALA A 110 -4.67 -26.82 -15.11
C ALA A 110 -3.81 -26.91 -16.38
N ARG A 111 -2.51 -27.22 -16.23
CA ARG A 111 -1.52 -27.37 -17.32
C ARG A 111 -1.34 -26.10 -18.15
N ILE A 112 -1.39 -24.92 -17.51
CA ILE A 112 -1.11 -23.65 -18.16
C ILE A 112 0.37 -23.64 -18.56
N PRO A 113 0.74 -23.52 -19.85
CA PRO A 113 2.12 -23.70 -20.31
C PRO A 113 3.13 -22.72 -19.69
N TYR A 114 2.81 -21.42 -19.67
CA TYR A 114 3.66 -20.40 -19.06
C TYR A 114 3.02 -19.91 -17.76
N ARG A 115 3.76 -20.01 -16.65
CA ARG A 115 3.28 -19.64 -15.32
C ARG A 115 4.28 -18.67 -14.71
N LEU A 116 3.95 -17.39 -14.77
CA LEU A 116 4.72 -16.28 -14.24
C LEU A 116 4.29 -16.01 -12.81
N GLY A 117 5.22 -16.11 -11.87
CA GLY A 117 4.95 -15.81 -10.46
C GLY A 117 6.22 -15.44 -9.70
N ASP A 118 6.03 -15.01 -8.46
CA ASP A 118 7.15 -14.72 -7.57
C ASP A 118 7.76 -16.02 -7.04
N LYS A 119 9.08 -16.15 -7.23
CA LYS A 119 9.88 -17.32 -6.84
C LYS A 119 10.52 -17.20 -5.46
N SER A 120 10.20 -16.16 -4.69
CA SER A 120 10.74 -15.95 -3.34
C SER A 120 10.45 -17.09 -2.36
N ARG A 121 9.36 -17.83 -2.58
CA ARG A 121 8.95 -18.96 -1.73
C ARG A 121 9.42 -20.28 -2.33
N LEU A 122 10.43 -20.89 -1.72
CA LEU A 122 11.13 -22.08 -2.23
C LEU A 122 10.18 -23.15 -2.81
N LEU A 123 9.17 -23.58 -2.05
CA LEU A 123 8.23 -24.63 -2.49
C LEU A 123 7.27 -24.18 -3.60
N LEU A 124 6.85 -22.91 -3.61
CA LEU A 124 5.92 -22.40 -4.61
C LEU A 124 6.65 -22.05 -5.92
N GLY A 125 7.88 -21.56 -5.81
CA GLY A 125 8.73 -21.14 -6.93
C GLY A 125 8.97 -22.24 -7.96
N LEU A 126 8.94 -23.51 -7.54
CA LEU A 126 9.09 -24.68 -8.41
C LEU A 126 7.95 -24.83 -9.42
N PHE A 127 6.76 -24.36 -9.10
CA PHE A 127 5.59 -24.47 -9.98
C PHE A 127 5.53 -23.35 -11.03
N TYR A 128 6.29 -22.27 -10.85
CA TYR A 128 6.43 -21.19 -11.83
C TYR A 128 7.62 -21.44 -12.75
N ASN A 129 7.38 -21.68 -14.04
CA ASN A 129 8.46 -21.82 -15.02
C ASN A 129 8.97 -20.47 -15.55
N CYS A 130 8.26 -19.38 -15.29
CA CYS A 130 8.68 -18.00 -15.58
C CYS A 130 8.62 -17.15 -14.29
N GLY A 131 9.40 -16.07 -14.21
CA GLY A 131 9.38 -15.14 -13.07
C GLY A 131 10.73 -14.92 -12.41
N LYS A 132 10.72 -14.17 -11.31
CA LYS A 132 11.89 -13.83 -10.51
C LYS A 132 11.56 -13.84 -9.02
N ILE A 133 12.59 -13.77 -8.19
CA ILE A 133 12.44 -13.50 -6.75
C ILE A 133 12.12 -12.01 -6.59
N ILE A 134 10.96 -11.69 -6.02
CA ILE A 134 10.57 -10.32 -5.71
C ILE A 134 11.14 -9.95 -4.34
N LYS A 135 11.94 -8.87 -4.30
CA LYS A 135 12.55 -8.36 -3.08
C LYS A 135 11.55 -7.49 -2.31
N TYR A 136 10.61 -8.08 -1.58
CA TYR A 136 9.64 -7.33 -0.75
C TYR A 136 10.27 -6.54 0.41
N LYS A 137 11.56 -6.73 0.69
CA LYS A 137 12.34 -5.90 1.61
C LYS A 137 13.05 -4.72 0.94
N ASP A 138 12.91 -4.56 -0.38
CA ASP A 138 13.40 -3.37 -1.09
C ASP A 138 12.45 -2.19 -0.86
N TYR A 139 12.65 -1.44 0.22
CA TYR A 139 11.85 -0.26 0.57
C TYR A 139 12.24 0.98 -0.23
N THR A 140 12.89 0.82 -1.39
CA THR A 140 13.12 1.88 -2.38
C THR A 140 12.07 1.86 -3.49
N LYS A 141 11.12 0.93 -3.43
CA LYS A 141 10.09 0.73 -4.46
C LYS A 141 8.69 0.70 -3.85
N HIS A 142 7.72 1.23 -4.57
CA HIS A 142 6.31 1.02 -4.27
C HIS A 142 5.87 -0.42 -4.61
N ILE A 143 4.78 -0.92 -4.03
CA ILE A 143 4.28 -2.28 -4.35
C ILE A 143 3.89 -2.41 -5.83
N VAL A 144 3.40 -1.33 -6.43
CA VAL A 144 3.16 -1.21 -7.88
C VAL A 144 4.43 -1.52 -8.66
N GLU A 145 5.55 -0.94 -8.26
CA GLU A 145 6.85 -1.14 -8.92
C GLU A 145 7.35 -2.57 -8.72
N LEU A 146 7.11 -3.18 -7.56
CA LEU A 146 7.40 -4.60 -7.33
C LEU A 146 6.57 -5.54 -8.23
N HIS A 147 5.31 -5.18 -8.53
CA HIS A 147 4.48 -5.93 -9.47
C HIS A 147 4.96 -5.78 -10.92
N LEU A 148 5.43 -4.59 -11.30
CA LEU A 148 6.04 -4.36 -12.61
C LEU A 148 7.38 -5.09 -12.76
N ASP A 149 8.17 -5.12 -11.70
CA ASP A 149 9.41 -5.89 -11.59
C ASP A 149 9.22 -7.38 -11.93
N LEU A 150 8.07 -7.96 -11.60
CA LEU A 150 7.71 -9.34 -11.96
C LEU A 150 7.53 -9.47 -13.49
N LEU A 151 6.83 -8.52 -14.11
CA LEU A 151 6.61 -8.48 -15.55
C LEU A 151 7.92 -8.27 -16.34
N GLU A 152 8.83 -7.43 -15.83
CA GLU A 152 10.12 -7.18 -16.46
C GLU A 152 10.97 -8.45 -16.62
N SER A 153 10.81 -9.43 -15.72
CA SER A 153 11.54 -10.71 -15.77
C SER A 153 11.29 -11.52 -17.06
N VAL A 154 10.18 -11.23 -17.74
CA VAL A 154 9.78 -11.84 -19.02
C VAL A 154 9.81 -10.87 -20.20
N GLY A 155 10.40 -9.67 -20.00
CA GLY A 155 10.55 -8.65 -21.04
C GLY A 155 9.31 -7.79 -21.27
N LEU A 156 8.36 -7.77 -20.34
CA LEU A 156 7.19 -6.89 -20.37
C LEU A 156 7.51 -5.63 -19.54
N LYS A 157 7.34 -4.44 -20.11
CA LYS A 157 7.66 -3.17 -19.44
C LYS A 157 6.44 -2.25 -19.41
N ALA A 158 6.29 -1.51 -18.31
CA ALA A 158 5.40 -0.36 -18.25
C ALA A 158 6.24 0.91 -18.44
N GLU A 159 5.96 1.70 -19.48
CA GLU A 159 6.72 2.93 -19.76
C GLU A 159 6.45 4.01 -18.70
N ILE A 160 5.17 4.28 -18.42
CA ILE A 160 4.75 5.23 -17.40
C ILE A 160 3.61 4.57 -16.62
N PRO A 161 3.91 3.92 -15.48
CA PRO A 161 2.86 3.26 -14.72
C PRO A 161 1.94 4.31 -14.10
N LYS A 162 0.65 4.23 -14.45
CA LYS A 162 -0.44 5.03 -13.90
C LYS A 162 -1.53 4.07 -13.45
N LEU A 163 -2.03 4.26 -12.23
CA LEU A 163 -3.21 3.55 -11.78
C LEU A 163 -4.39 3.93 -12.69
N ASN A 164 -5.21 2.96 -13.07
CA ASN A 164 -6.35 3.21 -13.96
C ASN A 164 -7.60 2.51 -13.43
N MET A 165 -8.60 3.31 -13.07
CA MET A 165 -9.91 2.84 -12.64
C MET A 165 -11.00 3.65 -13.34
N PRO A 166 -11.29 3.35 -14.62
CA PRO A 166 -12.31 4.09 -15.36
C PRO A 166 -13.67 3.84 -14.74
N VAL A 167 -14.45 4.92 -14.62
CA VAL A 167 -15.84 4.88 -14.17
C VAL A 167 -16.71 5.15 -15.40
N PRO A 168 -17.68 4.28 -15.74
CA PRO A 168 -18.56 4.51 -16.89
C PRO A 168 -19.31 5.84 -16.78
N GLU A 169 -19.39 6.60 -17.87
CA GLU A 169 -20.08 7.91 -17.90
C GLU A 169 -21.57 7.79 -17.55
N ALA A 170 -22.21 6.67 -17.89
CA ALA A 170 -23.59 6.38 -17.49
C ALA A 170 -23.73 6.30 -15.95
N THR A 171 -22.77 5.67 -15.26
CA THR A 171 -22.73 5.59 -13.80
C THR A 171 -22.50 6.97 -13.19
N ILE A 172 -21.57 7.76 -13.75
CA ILE A 172 -21.30 9.13 -13.29
C ILE A 172 -22.57 9.99 -13.42
N THR A 173 -23.23 9.95 -14.58
CA THR A 173 -24.43 10.76 -14.86
C THR A 173 -25.58 10.39 -13.93
N LYS A 174 -25.88 9.09 -13.79
CA LYS A 174 -26.94 8.60 -12.90
C LYS A 174 -26.66 8.95 -11.44
N PHE A 175 -25.41 8.77 -11.00
CA PHE A 175 -25.04 9.05 -9.62
C PHE A 175 -25.02 10.55 -9.31
N ARG A 176 -24.64 11.40 -10.27
CA ARG A 176 -24.74 12.87 -10.17
C ARG A 176 -26.18 13.32 -9.91
N GLN A 177 -27.16 12.77 -10.62
CA GLN A 177 -28.58 13.07 -10.40
C GLN A 177 -29.03 12.67 -8.99
N ARG A 178 -28.58 11.49 -8.52
CA ARG A 178 -28.87 11.02 -7.16
C ARG A 178 -28.25 11.92 -6.10
N LEU A 179 -27.01 12.38 -6.30
CA LEU A 179 -26.34 13.34 -5.41
C LEU A 179 -27.08 14.68 -5.37
N ALA A 180 -27.54 15.19 -6.52
CA ALA A 180 -28.35 16.40 -6.58
C ALA A 180 -29.66 16.29 -5.79
N ALA A 181 -30.34 15.14 -5.85
CA ALA A 181 -31.52 14.85 -5.04
C ALA A 181 -31.22 14.79 -3.52
N LEU A 182 -29.96 14.55 -3.13
CA LEU A 182 -29.48 14.62 -1.75
C LEU A 182 -28.91 16.00 -1.39
N GLY A 183 -29.14 17.00 -2.25
CA GLY A 183 -28.72 18.38 -2.03
C GLY A 183 -27.26 18.67 -2.36
N VAL A 184 -26.56 17.78 -3.09
CA VAL A 184 -25.18 18.02 -3.56
C VAL A 184 -25.19 18.64 -4.95
N LEU A 185 -24.72 19.88 -5.06
CA LEU A 185 -24.67 20.64 -6.31
C LEU A 185 -23.32 20.47 -7.03
N ASP A 186 -23.28 20.86 -8.30
CA ASP A 186 -22.09 20.69 -9.13
C ASP A 186 -20.91 21.60 -8.76
N ASN A 187 -21.20 22.76 -8.16
CA ASN A 187 -20.21 23.71 -7.69
C ASN A 187 -19.80 23.48 -6.23
N ASP A 188 -20.41 22.53 -5.52
CA ASP A 188 -20.04 22.21 -4.14
C ASP A 188 -18.60 21.69 -4.08
N TYR A 189 -17.86 22.19 -3.08
CA TYR A 189 -16.56 21.67 -2.69
C TYR A 189 -16.74 20.44 -1.79
N LEU A 190 -16.47 19.26 -2.33
CA LEU A 190 -16.77 17.98 -1.69
C LEU A 190 -15.53 17.34 -1.09
N ILE A 191 -15.61 16.97 0.19
CA ILE A 191 -14.57 16.18 0.85
C ILE A 191 -15.18 14.87 1.33
N GLY A 192 -14.63 13.76 0.86
CA GLY A 192 -15.02 12.43 1.33
C GLY A 192 -14.19 12.03 2.53
N VAL A 193 -14.84 11.59 3.60
CA VAL A 193 -14.19 11.02 4.78
C VAL A 193 -14.58 9.54 4.89
N HIS A 194 -13.57 8.68 5.03
CA HIS A 194 -13.77 7.24 5.15
C HIS A 194 -13.19 6.72 6.47
N PRO A 195 -14.03 6.45 7.48
CA PRO A 195 -13.58 5.95 8.78
C PRO A 195 -13.31 4.43 8.79
N GLY A 196 -13.25 3.78 7.62
CA GLY A 196 -13.07 2.34 7.51
C GLY A 196 -11.63 1.91 7.81
N CYS A 197 -11.47 1.19 8.93
CA CYS A 197 -10.33 0.36 9.32
C CYS A 197 -10.65 -0.29 10.68
N THR A 198 -9.92 -1.34 11.06
CA THR A 198 -10.06 -1.98 12.40
C THR A 198 -8.75 -1.90 13.18
N SER A 199 -8.83 -2.10 14.50
CA SER A 199 -7.66 -2.26 15.39
C SER A 199 -6.71 -1.04 15.32
N SER A 200 -5.40 -1.23 15.35
CA SER A 200 -4.43 -0.12 15.34
C SER A 200 -4.36 0.67 14.02
N ARG A 201 -5.22 0.36 13.05
CA ARG A 201 -5.42 1.16 11.83
C ARG A 201 -6.65 2.05 11.91
N SER A 202 -7.49 1.88 12.94
CA SER A 202 -8.67 2.71 13.18
C SER A 202 -8.32 3.99 13.94
N TRP A 203 -9.09 5.04 13.70
CA TRP A 203 -8.95 6.34 14.37
C TRP A 203 -10.25 6.65 15.11
N ASP A 204 -10.15 7.41 16.21
CA ASP A 204 -11.27 7.65 17.12
C ASP A 204 -12.38 8.47 16.45
N ALA A 205 -13.64 8.16 16.79
CA ALA A 205 -14.82 8.79 16.19
C ALA A 205 -14.88 10.29 16.48
N GLU A 206 -14.47 10.70 17.68
CA GLU A 206 -14.34 12.08 18.14
C GLU A 206 -13.39 12.87 17.24
N LYS A 207 -12.29 12.25 16.81
CA LYS A 207 -11.32 12.89 15.93
C LYS A 207 -11.86 13.06 14.51
N TYR A 208 -12.56 12.05 13.98
CA TYR A 208 -13.26 12.19 12.70
C TYR A 208 -14.34 13.27 12.75
N ALA A 209 -15.13 13.34 13.84
CA ALA A 209 -16.15 14.37 14.01
C ALA A 209 -15.51 15.78 14.03
N ALA A 210 -14.44 15.97 14.80
CA ALA A 210 -13.69 17.21 14.82
C ALA A 210 -13.10 17.61 13.46
N VAL A 211 -12.62 16.64 12.66
CA VAL A 211 -12.19 16.90 11.28
C VAL A 211 -13.36 17.37 10.42
N ILE A 212 -14.50 16.69 10.49
CA ILE A 212 -15.68 17.01 9.68
C ILE A 212 -16.17 18.44 9.98
N ASP A 213 -16.31 18.79 11.26
CA ASP A 213 -16.76 20.12 11.67
C ASP A 213 -15.76 21.20 11.21
N GLN A 214 -14.46 20.99 11.44
CA GLN A 214 -13.44 21.95 11.01
C GLN A 214 -13.34 22.11 9.49
N LEU A 215 -13.59 21.05 8.70
CA LEU A 215 -13.61 21.15 7.24
C LEU A 215 -14.85 21.92 6.75
N ALA A 216 -16.00 21.72 7.39
CA ALA A 216 -17.21 22.48 7.10
C ALA A 216 -16.99 23.97 7.41
N ASP A 217 -16.44 24.30 8.58
CA ASP A 217 -16.22 25.68 9.02
C ASP A 217 -15.14 26.40 8.23
N GLN A 218 -13.98 25.76 8.07
CA GLN A 218 -12.76 26.43 7.59
C GLN A 218 -12.60 26.37 6.07
N LEU A 219 -13.26 25.41 5.40
CA LEU A 219 -13.19 25.26 3.95
C LEU A 219 -14.55 25.39 3.25
N SER A 220 -15.62 25.63 4.00
CA SER A 220 -17.00 25.61 3.48
C SER A 220 -17.29 24.33 2.70
N ALA A 221 -16.68 23.22 3.13
CA ALA A 221 -16.75 21.95 2.43
C ALA A 221 -18.04 21.19 2.79
N LYS A 222 -18.70 20.60 1.79
CA LYS A 222 -19.74 19.61 2.03
C LYS A 222 -19.08 18.25 2.23
N VAL A 223 -19.07 17.80 3.48
CA VAL A 223 -18.40 16.55 3.87
C VAL A 223 -19.33 15.37 3.63
N ILE A 224 -18.81 14.33 2.97
CA ILE A 224 -19.53 13.09 2.67
C ILE A 224 -18.85 11.94 3.41
N LEU A 225 -19.61 11.23 4.25
CA LEU A 225 -19.11 10.07 4.95
C LEU A 225 -19.32 8.81 4.09
N THR A 226 -18.26 8.04 3.87
CA THR A 226 -18.28 6.85 3.00
C THR A 226 -17.93 5.58 3.77
N GLY A 227 -18.42 4.43 3.33
CA GLY A 227 -18.16 3.15 4.00
C GLY A 227 -19.07 2.04 3.52
N GLY A 228 -18.74 0.80 3.88
CA GLY A 228 -19.61 -0.35 3.68
C GLY A 228 -20.44 -0.69 4.92
N PRO A 229 -21.06 -1.89 4.95
CA PRO A 229 -21.84 -2.33 6.11
C PRO A 229 -21.06 -2.32 7.43
N LYS A 230 -19.75 -2.61 7.37
CA LYS A 230 -18.88 -2.71 8.55
C LYS A 230 -18.63 -1.35 9.22
N GLU A 231 -18.78 -0.26 8.48
CA GLU A 231 -18.53 1.09 8.97
C GLU A 231 -19.78 1.74 9.59
N GLN A 232 -20.97 1.13 9.50
CA GLN A 232 -22.23 1.73 9.96
C GLN A 232 -22.16 2.18 11.43
N ALA A 233 -21.72 1.30 12.33
CA ALA A 233 -21.65 1.60 13.76
C ALA A 233 -20.66 2.74 14.06
N SER A 234 -19.52 2.79 13.35
CA SER A 234 -18.54 3.86 13.50
C SER A 234 -19.08 5.18 12.98
N GLY A 235 -19.67 5.17 11.78
CA GLY A 235 -20.24 6.37 11.17
C GLY A 235 -21.37 6.98 11.97
N GLN A 236 -22.23 6.15 12.58
CA GLN A 236 -23.31 6.65 13.43
C GLN A 236 -22.80 7.29 14.73
N LYS A 237 -21.67 6.83 15.27
CA LYS A 237 -20.99 7.51 16.38
C LYS A 237 -20.43 8.86 15.94
N ILE A 238 -19.76 8.91 14.79
CA ILE A 238 -19.20 10.14 14.23
C ILE A 238 -20.29 11.19 14.03
N ILE A 239 -21.39 10.83 13.36
CA ILE A 239 -22.50 11.76 13.07
C ILE A 239 -23.11 12.35 14.36
N LYS A 240 -23.23 11.55 15.42
CA LYS A 240 -23.76 12.02 16.72
C LYS A 240 -22.85 13.03 17.41
N LEU A 241 -21.56 13.03 17.09
CA LEU A 241 -20.55 13.92 17.68
C LEU A 241 -20.33 15.19 16.86
N CYS A 242 -20.74 15.23 15.59
CA CYS A 242 -20.60 16.38 14.72
C CYS A 242 -21.57 17.51 15.08
N GLN A 243 -21.07 18.74 15.03
CA GLN A 243 -21.89 19.95 15.04
C GLN A 243 -22.48 20.25 13.66
N HIS A 244 -21.75 19.90 12.60
CA HIS A 244 -22.17 19.99 11.20
C HIS A 244 -22.32 18.58 10.61
N PRO A 245 -23.52 17.97 10.67
CA PRO A 245 -23.70 16.59 10.23
C PRO A 245 -23.30 16.39 8.76
N PRO A 246 -22.42 15.42 8.45
CA PRO A 246 -22.03 15.14 7.08
C PRO A 246 -23.17 14.44 6.31
N LEU A 247 -23.11 14.47 4.98
CA LEU A 247 -23.95 13.58 4.17
C LEU A 247 -23.48 12.13 4.37
N ASN A 248 -24.30 11.32 5.01
CA ASN A 248 -23.96 9.92 5.28
C ASN A 248 -24.31 9.03 4.09
N LEU A 249 -23.30 8.49 3.41
CA LEU A 249 -23.45 7.49 2.34
C LEU A 249 -22.89 6.12 2.71
N ILE A 250 -22.60 5.86 4.01
CA ILE A 250 -22.15 4.54 4.46
C ILE A 250 -23.22 3.50 4.14
N ASN A 251 -22.81 2.44 3.45
CA ASN A 251 -23.67 1.36 2.98
C ASN A 251 -24.83 1.84 2.09
N GLN A 252 -24.71 3.01 1.45
CA GLN A 252 -25.72 3.55 0.54
C GLN A 252 -25.24 3.59 -0.92
N THR A 253 -24.01 3.16 -1.20
CA THR A 253 -23.45 3.13 -2.55
C THR A 253 -23.09 1.71 -2.96
N THR A 254 -23.40 1.36 -4.20
CA THR A 254 -22.73 0.23 -4.89
C THR A 254 -21.25 0.57 -5.14
N ILE A 255 -20.43 -0.42 -5.52
CA ILE A 255 -19.02 -0.16 -5.82
C ILE A 255 -18.84 0.83 -6.99
N PRO A 256 -19.57 0.72 -8.12
CA PRO A 256 -19.48 1.70 -9.19
C PRO A 256 -19.91 3.12 -8.76
N GLU A 257 -20.95 3.23 -7.93
CA GLU A 257 -21.37 4.53 -7.36
C GLU A 257 -20.32 5.11 -6.41
N MET A 258 -19.66 4.29 -5.59
CA MET A 258 -18.56 4.72 -4.73
C MET A 258 -17.38 5.23 -5.57
N MET A 259 -17.04 4.55 -6.67
CA MET A 259 -16.00 5.02 -7.60
C MET A 259 -16.39 6.36 -8.25
N ALA A 260 -17.65 6.50 -8.67
CA ALA A 260 -18.18 7.76 -9.21
C ALA A 260 -18.17 8.89 -8.18
N LEU A 261 -18.54 8.60 -6.93
CA LEU A 261 -18.47 9.53 -5.80
C LEU A 261 -17.04 10.01 -5.63
N ILE A 262 -16.09 9.08 -5.46
CA ILE A 262 -14.68 9.39 -5.20
C ILE A 262 -14.12 10.25 -6.32
N LYS A 263 -14.42 9.94 -7.59
CA LYS A 263 -14.00 10.74 -8.77
C LYS A 263 -14.55 12.18 -8.73
N ARG A 264 -15.71 12.42 -8.11
CA ARG A 264 -16.33 13.75 -7.98
C ARG A 264 -15.81 14.54 -6.77
N LEU A 265 -15.14 13.91 -5.81
CA LEU A 265 -14.58 14.60 -4.64
C LEU A 265 -13.43 15.54 -5.03
N ASN A 266 -13.32 16.65 -4.30
CA ASN A 266 -12.16 17.53 -4.37
C ASN A 266 -10.99 16.97 -3.54
N ILE A 267 -11.30 16.34 -2.40
CA ILE A 267 -10.32 15.67 -1.53
C ILE A 267 -10.96 14.40 -0.96
N TYR A 268 -10.18 13.33 -0.87
CA TYR A 268 -10.53 12.11 -0.14
C TYR A 268 -9.63 11.94 1.08
N ILE A 269 -10.22 11.65 2.24
CA ILE A 269 -9.52 11.45 3.52
C ILE A 269 -9.81 10.04 4.03
N GLY A 270 -8.75 9.26 4.26
CA GLY A 270 -8.90 7.90 4.78
C GLY A 270 -7.58 7.22 5.13
N ALA A 271 -7.71 6.04 5.74
CA ALA A 271 -6.57 5.16 6.02
C ALA A 271 -6.12 4.39 4.77
N ASP A 272 -5.17 3.47 4.90
CA ASP A 272 -4.63 2.61 3.83
C ASP A 272 -5.63 1.50 3.38
N THR A 273 -6.80 1.88 2.88
CA THR A 273 -7.86 0.96 2.45
C THR A 273 -8.09 0.95 0.94
N GLY A 274 -8.90 -0.01 0.47
CA GLY A 274 -9.26 -0.14 -0.95
C GLY A 274 -9.78 1.16 -1.57
N PRO A 275 -10.77 1.84 -0.96
CA PRO A 275 -11.27 3.13 -1.45
C PRO A 275 -10.19 4.21 -1.58
N THR A 276 -9.18 4.23 -0.71
CA THR A 276 -8.05 5.17 -0.80
C THR A 276 -7.19 4.94 -2.04
N HIS A 277 -6.96 3.67 -2.40
CA HIS A 277 -6.27 3.35 -3.66
C HIS A 277 -7.13 3.70 -4.88
N ILE A 278 -8.46 3.51 -4.80
CA ILE A 278 -9.39 3.97 -5.84
C ILE A 278 -9.27 5.48 -6.04
N ALA A 279 -9.25 6.28 -4.95
CA ALA A 279 -9.06 7.73 -5.01
C ALA A 279 -7.79 8.11 -5.78
N GLY A 280 -6.67 7.45 -5.47
CA GLY A 280 -5.43 7.59 -6.23
C GLY A 280 -5.57 7.27 -7.71
N ALA A 281 -6.32 6.22 -8.05
CA ALA A 281 -6.49 5.74 -9.42
C ALA A 281 -7.43 6.59 -10.27
N VAL A 282 -8.44 7.21 -9.67
CA VAL A 282 -9.35 8.14 -10.38
C VAL A 282 -8.83 9.58 -10.38
N GLY A 283 -7.71 9.85 -9.70
CA GLY A 283 -7.03 11.14 -9.69
C GLY A 283 -7.47 12.11 -8.60
N THR A 284 -8.30 11.66 -7.65
CA THR A 284 -8.75 12.46 -6.51
C THR A 284 -7.58 12.70 -5.55
N PRO A 285 -7.31 13.95 -5.13
CA PRO A 285 -6.32 14.24 -4.10
C PRO A 285 -6.60 13.52 -2.77
N VAL A 286 -5.57 12.95 -2.14
CA VAL A 286 -5.73 12.08 -0.96
C VAL A 286 -5.01 12.63 0.28
N VAL A 287 -5.70 12.78 1.40
CA VAL A 287 -5.07 12.79 2.72
C VAL A 287 -5.06 11.35 3.24
N LEU A 288 -3.88 10.74 3.28
CA LEU A 288 -3.69 9.36 3.70
C LEU A 288 -3.20 9.30 5.15
N ILE A 289 -3.98 8.65 6.00
CA ILE A 289 -3.64 8.45 7.42
C ILE A 289 -3.04 7.05 7.60
N ILE A 290 -1.77 6.97 8.03
CA ILE A 290 -1.10 5.71 8.33
C ILE A 290 -0.75 5.69 9.81
N LEU A 291 -1.46 4.86 10.58
CA LEU A 291 -1.28 4.75 12.02
C LEU A 291 -0.34 3.60 12.38
N ALA A 292 -0.55 2.42 11.80
CA ALA A 292 0.15 1.21 12.19
C ALA A 292 1.66 1.26 11.84
N LYS A 293 2.51 0.94 12.83
CA LYS A 293 3.98 0.92 12.73
C LYS A 293 4.53 0.08 11.59
N ASN A 294 3.92 -1.08 11.36
CA ASN A 294 4.34 -2.05 10.35
C ASN A 294 3.79 -1.75 8.94
N VAL A 295 2.88 -0.77 8.80
CA VAL A 295 2.44 -0.27 7.50
C VAL A 295 3.41 0.83 7.07
N LYS A 296 4.23 0.52 6.07
CA LYS A 296 5.23 1.47 5.56
C LYS A 296 4.63 2.34 4.46
N PRO A 297 4.72 3.69 4.54
CA PRO A 297 4.21 4.58 3.51
C PRO A 297 4.70 4.23 2.10
N VAL A 298 5.98 3.85 1.96
CA VAL A 298 6.54 3.39 0.68
C VAL A 298 5.73 2.29 -0.01
N ARG A 299 5.05 1.40 0.74
CA ARG A 299 4.34 0.26 0.15
C ARG A 299 2.92 0.60 -0.27
N TRP A 300 2.26 1.48 0.48
CA TRP A 300 0.81 1.63 0.44
C TRP A 300 0.35 3.08 0.22
N ALA A 301 1.29 4.02 0.07
CA ALA A 301 0.95 5.39 -0.29
C ALA A 301 0.20 5.47 -1.62
N THR A 302 -0.53 6.58 -1.80
CA THR A 302 -1.18 6.86 -3.07
C THR A 302 -0.14 6.95 -4.20
N TYR A 303 -0.24 6.06 -5.19
CA TYR A 303 0.79 5.94 -6.22
C TYR A 303 0.63 6.99 -7.32
N LYS A 304 1.60 7.90 -7.43
CA LYS A 304 1.71 8.92 -8.50
C LYS A 304 0.43 9.77 -8.72
N SER A 305 -0.26 10.10 -7.64
CA SER A 305 -1.41 11.02 -7.60
C SER A 305 -1.20 12.08 -6.51
N PRO A 306 -1.84 13.26 -6.54
CA PRO A 306 -1.70 14.26 -5.47
C PRO A 306 -2.11 13.67 -4.11
N HIS A 307 -1.22 13.72 -3.13
CA HIS A 307 -1.54 13.24 -1.79
C HIS A 307 -0.69 13.91 -0.71
N ILE A 308 -1.16 13.84 0.53
CA ILE A 308 -0.39 14.11 1.74
C ILE A 308 -0.50 12.90 2.67
N ILE A 309 0.62 12.47 3.25
CA ILE A 309 0.69 11.32 4.15
C ILE A 309 0.87 11.82 5.57
N LEU A 310 -0.03 11.44 6.45
CA LEU A 310 0.11 11.61 7.89
C LEU A 310 0.52 10.25 8.46
N TYR A 311 1.78 10.14 8.88
CA TYR A 311 2.34 8.90 9.42
C TYR A 311 2.65 9.06 10.91
N ALA A 312 2.07 8.19 11.75
CA ALA A 312 2.20 8.30 13.20
C ALA A 312 3.62 7.97 13.72
N HIS A 313 4.40 7.21 12.96
CA HIS A 313 5.75 6.80 13.35
C HIS A 313 6.82 7.62 12.66
N PRO A 314 7.94 7.91 13.33
CA PRO A 314 8.37 7.39 14.63
C PRO A 314 7.81 8.12 15.86
N GLN A 315 7.05 9.19 15.70
CA GLN A 315 6.59 10.08 16.79
C GLN A 315 5.80 9.34 17.88
N ALA A 316 4.94 8.39 17.51
CA ALA A 316 4.15 7.59 18.44
C ALA A 316 4.97 6.71 19.41
N ARG A 317 6.25 6.43 19.11
CA ARG A 317 7.19 5.61 19.91
C ARG A 317 6.59 4.33 20.55
N CYS A 318 5.68 3.65 19.84
CA CYS A 318 4.96 2.49 20.38
C CYS A 318 5.93 1.32 20.69
N PRO A 319 6.01 0.88 21.97
CA PRO A 319 6.95 -0.18 22.39
C PRO A 319 6.44 -1.60 22.10
N ILE A 320 5.21 -1.73 21.60
CA ILE A 320 4.52 -3.01 21.43
C ILE A 320 4.77 -3.54 20.02
N PHE A 321 4.84 -4.87 19.90
CA PHE A 321 4.86 -5.55 18.61
C PHE A 321 3.57 -5.22 17.84
N CYS A 322 3.71 -4.59 16.69
CA CYS A 322 2.57 -4.09 15.94
C CYS A 322 1.83 -5.21 15.20
N ASP A 323 0.67 -5.62 15.73
CA ASP A 323 -0.31 -6.41 15.01
C ASP A 323 -1.47 -5.52 14.54
N ALA A 324 -1.37 -5.06 13.30
CA ALA A 324 -2.33 -4.14 12.70
C ALA A 324 -3.78 -4.68 12.65
N GLY A 325 -3.97 -5.99 12.78
CA GLY A 325 -5.29 -6.62 12.72
C GLY A 325 -5.91 -6.96 14.08
N ARG A 326 -5.15 -6.86 15.18
CA ARG A 326 -5.61 -7.27 16.53
C ARG A 326 -5.28 -6.30 17.65
N CYS A 327 -4.34 -5.39 17.45
CA CYS A 327 -3.92 -4.42 18.45
C CYS A 327 -5.07 -3.47 18.86
N GLN A 328 -5.23 -3.24 20.16
CA GLN A 328 -6.24 -2.37 20.77
C GLN A 328 -5.63 -1.13 21.45
N GLU A 329 -4.31 -0.97 21.33
CA GLU A 329 -3.55 0.09 21.98
C GLU A 329 -3.62 1.38 21.18
N LYS A 330 -3.56 2.53 21.86
CA LYS A 330 -3.83 3.84 21.27
C LYS A 330 -2.61 4.69 20.94
N TYR A 331 -1.39 4.26 21.27
CA TYR A 331 -0.13 5.01 21.03
C TYR A 331 -0.08 5.68 19.64
N CYS A 332 -0.36 4.91 18.59
CA CYS A 332 -0.31 5.39 17.20
C CYS A 332 -1.47 6.31 16.84
N THR A 333 -2.63 6.08 17.43
CA THR A 333 -3.88 6.79 17.10
C THR A 333 -3.93 8.17 17.73
N GLU A 334 -3.24 8.36 18.88
CA GLU A 334 -3.20 9.61 19.62
C GLU A 334 -2.35 10.68 18.95
N THR A 335 -1.26 10.28 18.29
CA THR A 335 -0.24 11.17 17.73
C THR A 335 -0.74 12.05 16.59
N ILE A 336 -1.71 11.58 15.79
CA ILE A 336 -2.30 12.38 14.71
C ILE A 336 -3.56 13.07 15.24
N SER A 337 -3.58 14.39 15.16
CA SER A 337 -4.69 15.25 15.58
C SER A 337 -5.65 15.57 14.43
N ALA A 338 -6.85 16.07 14.75
CA ALA A 338 -7.78 16.59 13.74
C ALA A 338 -7.19 17.78 12.97
N ALA A 339 -6.44 18.65 13.66
CA ALA A 339 -5.78 19.80 13.05
C ALA A 339 -4.76 19.37 11.99
N ASP A 340 -4.01 18.28 12.21
CA ASP A 340 -3.06 17.76 11.21
C ASP A 340 -3.77 17.34 9.92
N VAL A 341 -4.92 16.68 10.04
CA VAL A 341 -5.75 16.25 8.90
C VAL A 341 -6.33 17.44 8.15
N VAL A 342 -6.88 18.43 8.86
CA VAL A 342 -7.45 19.63 8.27
C VAL A 342 -6.38 20.48 7.58
N ASN A 343 -5.21 20.63 8.20
CA ASN A 343 -4.07 21.32 7.60
C ASN A 343 -3.56 20.61 6.34
N ALA A 344 -3.54 19.28 6.33
CA ALA A 344 -3.23 18.51 5.12
C ALA A 344 -4.28 18.74 4.01
N ALA A 345 -5.57 18.77 4.36
CA ALA A 345 -6.62 19.08 3.39
C ALA A 345 -6.49 20.50 2.80
N LYS A 346 -6.19 21.51 3.63
CA LYS A 346 -5.91 22.88 3.20
C LYS A 346 -4.74 22.97 2.22
N LYS A 347 -3.64 22.27 2.51
CA LYS A 347 -2.48 22.20 1.62
C LYS A 347 -2.86 21.61 0.26
N LEU A 348 -3.62 20.50 0.25
CA LEU A 348 -4.12 19.92 -1.00
C LEU A 348 -5.04 20.87 -1.76
N GLN A 349 -5.93 21.61 -1.07
CA GLN A 349 -6.77 22.62 -1.69
C GLN A 349 -5.95 23.75 -2.34
N ALA A 350 -4.84 24.15 -1.71
CA ALA A 350 -3.89 25.12 -2.25
C ALA A 350 -2.98 24.56 -3.36
N GLY A 351 -3.14 23.28 -3.74
CA GLY A 351 -2.32 22.62 -4.75
C GLY A 351 -0.98 22.09 -4.24
N GLU A 352 -0.70 22.21 -2.94
CA GLU A 352 0.48 21.64 -2.30
C GLU A 352 0.28 20.13 -2.09
N SER A 353 1.12 19.31 -2.70
CA SER A 353 1.08 17.85 -2.53
C SER A 353 2.47 17.24 -2.52
N HIS A 354 2.60 16.11 -1.81
CA HIS A 354 3.80 15.30 -1.87
C HIS A 354 3.86 14.58 -3.21
N ARG A 355 4.95 14.77 -3.95
CA ARG A 355 5.21 14.05 -5.21
C ARG A 355 6.18 12.89 -4.95
N VAL A 356 5.62 11.71 -4.67
CA VAL A 356 6.21 10.36 -4.86
C VAL A 356 7.56 10.06 -4.18
N LEU A 357 8.27 10.99 -3.54
CA LEU A 357 9.56 10.72 -2.89
C LEU A 357 9.53 10.97 -1.39
N ASP A 358 8.51 11.65 -0.86
CA ASP A 358 8.41 11.94 0.57
C ASP A 358 8.13 10.68 1.42
N TRP A 359 7.64 9.59 0.83
CA TRP A 359 7.53 8.32 1.57
C TRP A 359 8.90 7.73 1.96
N GLN A 360 10.00 8.08 1.27
CA GLN A 360 11.34 7.66 1.69
C GLN A 360 11.74 8.34 2.99
N LYS A 361 11.46 9.64 3.12
CA LYS A 361 11.69 10.39 4.36
C LYS A 361 10.90 9.81 5.53
N LEU A 362 9.67 9.38 5.27
CA LEU A 362 8.80 8.74 6.27
C LEU A 362 9.18 7.28 6.58
N SER A 363 9.95 6.61 5.71
CA SER A 363 10.26 5.19 5.87
C SER A 363 11.70 4.91 6.31
N PHE A 364 12.65 5.81 6.02
CA PHE A 364 14.10 5.59 6.20
C PHE A 364 14.59 6.06 7.58
N ASN A 365 13.90 5.62 8.63
CA ASN A 365 14.31 5.89 10.00
C ASN A 365 15.68 5.23 10.25
N THR A 366 16.64 6.03 10.69
CA THR A 366 18.06 5.63 10.76
C THR A 366 18.57 5.60 12.20
N LEU A 367 19.20 4.50 12.59
CA LEU A 367 19.98 4.40 13.83
C LEU A 367 21.46 4.43 13.50
N ILE A 368 22.15 5.45 14.01
CA ILE A 368 23.59 5.65 13.86
C ILE A 368 24.30 5.03 15.06
N ILE A 369 25.11 4.00 14.81
CA ILE A 369 25.90 3.31 15.84
C ILE A 369 27.35 3.72 15.65
N TYR A 370 28.01 4.25 16.68
CA TYR A 370 29.34 4.82 16.54
C TYR A 370 30.31 4.41 17.66
N ASP A 371 31.59 4.33 17.33
CA ASP A 371 32.69 4.20 18.30
C ASP A 371 33.05 5.57 18.90
N ASP A 372 33.63 5.63 20.10
CA ASP A 372 33.98 6.90 20.78
C ASP A 372 34.75 7.88 19.88
N LYS A 373 35.70 7.37 19.09
CA LYS A 373 36.53 8.16 18.17
C LYS A 373 35.75 8.76 17.01
N ASN A 374 34.48 8.37 16.80
CA ASN A 374 33.65 8.77 15.67
C ASN A 374 32.44 9.60 16.11
N GLN A 375 32.41 10.10 17.34
CA GLN A 375 31.31 10.90 17.87
C GLN A 375 31.00 12.13 17.02
N ALA A 376 32.00 12.95 16.67
CA ALA A 376 31.79 14.14 15.84
C ALA A 376 31.24 13.80 14.45
N GLN A 377 31.68 12.67 13.87
CA GLN A 377 31.17 12.19 12.58
C GLN A 377 29.71 11.72 12.69
N ALA A 378 29.34 11.09 13.81
CA ALA A 378 27.96 10.69 14.08
C ALA A 378 27.03 11.89 14.25
N GLU A 379 27.51 12.95 14.94
CA GLU A 379 26.80 14.22 15.09
C GLU A 379 26.57 14.92 13.74
N SER A 380 27.60 14.98 12.90
CA SER A 380 27.49 15.53 11.53
C SER A 380 26.47 14.75 10.69
N LEU A 381 26.52 13.41 10.72
CA LEU A 381 25.58 12.55 9.99
C LEU A 381 24.13 12.74 10.47
N GLU A 382 23.91 12.77 11.79
CA GLU A 382 22.58 12.96 12.37
C GLU A 382 21.99 14.32 11.95
N ASN A 383 22.78 15.39 12.04
CA ASN A 383 22.35 16.72 11.66
C ASN A 383 22.02 16.80 10.17
N HIS A 384 22.86 16.20 9.32
CA HIS A 384 22.62 16.15 7.88
C HIS A 384 21.31 15.43 7.53
N LEU A 385 21.04 14.28 8.15
CA LEU A 385 19.79 13.53 7.94
C LEU A 385 18.57 14.35 8.42
N LYS A 386 18.65 14.97 9.59
CA LYS A 386 17.56 15.80 10.15
C LYS A 386 17.26 17.03 9.29
N GLN A 387 18.29 17.71 8.78
CA GLN A 387 18.13 18.85 7.87
C GLN A 387 17.41 18.48 6.57
N GLN A 388 17.55 17.23 6.11
CA GLN A 388 16.83 16.71 4.94
C GLN A 388 15.43 16.15 5.26
N GLY A 389 15.00 16.22 6.52
CA GLY A 389 13.69 15.76 6.98
C GLY A 389 13.59 14.26 7.29
N TYR A 390 14.73 13.57 7.46
CA TYR A 390 14.75 12.17 7.91
C TYR A 390 14.74 12.08 9.43
N HIS A 391 14.14 11.01 9.94
CA HIS A 391 14.32 10.62 11.34
C HIS A 391 15.65 9.90 11.54
N ALA A 392 16.48 10.43 12.43
CA ALA A 392 17.75 9.85 12.81
C ALA A 392 17.96 9.92 14.33
N VAL A 393 18.45 8.82 14.90
CA VAL A 393 18.88 8.70 16.29
C VAL A 393 20.28 8.09 16.34
N LYS A 394 21.06 8.38 17.38
CA LYS A 394 22.42 7.88 17.54
C LYS A 394 22.65 7.17 18.87
N GLN A 395 23.52 6.17 18.86
CA GLN A 395 23.91 5.38 20.03
C GLN A 395 25.40 5.02 19.99
N ASN A 396 26.08 5.22 21.12
CA ASN A 396 27.47 4.81 21.25
C ASN A 396 27.55 3.28 21.45
N ALA A 397 28.40 2.62 20.67
CA ALA A 397 28.52 1.16 20.63
C ALA A 397 29.01 0.53 21.95
N LYS A 398 29.79 1.24 22.76
CA LYS A 398 30.27 0.76 24.08
C LYS A 398 29.26 1.02 25.20
N GLN A 399 28.55 2.13 25.12
CA GLN A 399 27.67 2.59 26.22
C GLN A 399 26.25 2.03 26.10
N THR A 400 25.93 1.34 25.01
CA THR A 400 24.57 0.85 24.74
C THR A 400 24.51 -0.66 24.89
N SER A 401 23.62 -1.14 25.76
CA SER A 401 23.34 -2.58 25.85
C SER A 401 22.58 -3.08 24.63
N LEU A 402 22.74 -4.37 24.31
CA LEU A 402 22.02 -4.97 23.18
C LEU A 402 20.49 -4.87 23.32
N HIS A 403 19.98 -4.99 24.55
CA HIS A 403 18.55 -4.83 24.85
C HIS A 403 18.06 -3.41 24.52
N GLN A 404 18.81 -2.38 24.93
CA GLN A 404 18.48 -0.99 24.65
C GLN A 404 18.48 -0.70 23.14
N LEU A 405 19.42 -1.31 22.41
CA LEU A 405 19.52 -1.16 20.98
C LEU A 405 18.34 -1.82 20.26
N LEU A 406 17.96 -3.05 20.60
CA LEU A 406 16.78 -3.71 20.04
C LEU A 406 15.48 -2.95 20.36
N LYS A 407 15.35 -2.45 21.60
CA LYS A 407 14.23 -1.59 21.99
C LYS A 407 14.15 -0.34 21.12
N THR A 408 15.30 0.30 20.86
CA THR A 408 15.38 1.50 20.01
C THR A 408 14.98 1.19 18.57
N ILE A 409 15.47 0.07 18.01
CA ILE A 409 15.08 -0.38 16.66
C ILE A 409 13.55 -0.50 16.55
N GLU A 410 12.91 -1.07 17.57
CA GLU A 410 11.48 -1.33 17.56
C GLU A 410 10.63 -0.08 17.86
N THR A 411 11.04 0.79 18.80
CA THR A 411 10.28 2.00 19.18
C THR A 411 10.42 3.11 18.17
N GLU A 412 11.63 3.30 17.63
CA GLU A 412 11.93 4.34 16.62
C GLU A 412 11.66 3.83 15.18
N ASN A 413 11.13 2.60 15.06
CA ASN A 413 10.73 1.98 13.80
C ASN A 413 11.85 1.97 12.75
N ILE A 414 13.07 1.64 13.20
CA ILE A 414 14.32 1.79 12.45
C ILE A 414 14.35 0.83 11.27
N LEU A 415 14.72 1.36 10.10
CA LEU A 415 14.90 0.60 8.87
C LEU A 415 16.38 0.48 8.48
N ILE A 416 17.19 1.49 8.84
CA ILE A 416 18.60 1.62 8.44
C ILE A 416 19.48 1.60 9.69
N LEU A 417 20.43 0.67 9.74
CA LEU A 417 21.50 0.65 10.73
C LEU A 417 22.78 1.19 10.09
N HIS A 418 23.18 2.40 10.47
CA HIS A 418 24.36 3.07 9.93
C HIS A 418 25.49 3.01 10.97
N HIS A 419 26.62 2.37 10.64
CA HIS A 419 27.71 2.22 11.60
C HIS A 419 28.96 3.04 11.24
N LEU A 420 29.61 3.59 12.27
CA LEU A 420 30.84 4.38 12.22
C LEU A 420 31.87 3.78 13.17
N GLY A 421 32.85 3.05 12.61
CA GLY A 421 33.88 2.34 13.36
C GLY A 421 33.75 0.81 13.32
N GLN A 422 34.73 0.12 13.90
CA GLN A 422 34.81 -1.35 13.88
C GLN A 422 34.00 -2.00 15.00
N LYS A 423 33.95 -1.41 16.21
CA LYS A 423 33.12 -2.00 17.28
C LYS A 423 31.64 -1.82 16.96
N ALA A 424 31.27 -0.64 16.45
CA ALA A 424 29.96 -0.35 15.91
C ALA A 424 29.51 -1.37 14.86
N TYR A 425 30.41 -1.82 13.98
CA TYR A 425 30.09 -2.85 12.98
C TYR A 425 29.65 -4.18 13.60
N LEU A 426 30.39 -4.67 14.60
CA LEU A 426 30.07 -5.93 15.30
C LEU A 426 28.72 -5.82 16.01
N THR A 427 28.51 -4.73 16.75
CA THR A 427 27.23 -4.44 17.41
C THR A 427 26.09 -4.38 16.41
N THR A 428 26.30 -3.73 15.27
CA THR A 428 25.29 -3.59 14.20
C THR A 428 24.93 -4.93 13.57
N LYS A 429 25.91 -5.82 13.33
CA LYS A 429 25.63 -7.17 12.80
C LYS A 429 24.81 -8.00 13.77
N LEU A 430 25.17 -7.99 15.04
CA LEU A 430 24.44 -8.71 16.09
C LEU A 430 23.01 -8.18 16.23
N ALA A 431 22.86 -6.85 16.25
CA ALA A 431 21.58 -6.17 16.26
C ALA A 431 20.71 -6.55 15.08
N ASN A 432 21.25 -6.49 13.86
CA ASN A 432 20.52 -6.83 12.64
C ASN A 432 20.04 -8.29 12.67
N TRP A 433 20.92 -9.21 13.05
CA TRP A 433 20.58 -10.64 13.14
C TRP A 433 19.44 -10.89 14.15
N LEU A 434 19.56 -10.34 15.36
CA LEU A 434 18.51 -10.47 16.39
C LEU A 434 17.23 -9.74 15.99
N SER A 435 17.34 -8.54 15.43
CA SER A 435 16.18 -7.79 14.96
C SER A 435 15.41 -8.56 13.88
N GLY A 436 16.07 -9.32 13.01
CA GLY A 436 15.38 -10.16 12.02
C GLY A 436 14.61 -11.35 12.62
N ILE A 437 14.94 -11.73 13.86
CA ILE A 437 14.25 -12.78 14.63
C ILE A 437 13.09 -12.18 15.43
N TYR A 438 13.32 -11.03 16.07
CA TYR A 438 12.40 -10.42 17.06
C TYR A 438 11.52 -9.28 16.50
N THR A 439 11.92 -8.67 15.40
CA THR A 439 11.27 -7.49 14.80
C THR A 439 11.16 -7.66 13.28
N THR A 440 10.34 -6.85 12.63
CA THR A 440 10.19 -6.89 11.16
C THR A 440 10.92 -5.75 10.44
N ASN A 441 11.65 -4.91 11.18
CA ASN A 441 11.91 -3.54 10.76
C ASN A 441 13.33 -3.25 10.23
N ALA A 442 14.42 -3.62 10.91
CA ALA A 442 15.75 -3.26 10.42
C ALA A 442 16.10 -4.08 9.16
N THR A 443 16.41 -3.37 8.07
CA THR A 443 16.47 -4.00 6.74
C THR A 443 17.80 -3.78 6.03
N ILE A 444 18.64 -2.79 6.37
CA ILE A 444 19.98 -2.68 5.77
C ILE A 444 21.04 -2.21 6.78
N ILE A 445 22.28 -2.63 6.54
CA ILE A 445 23.47 -2.17 7.26
C ILE A 445 24.30 -1.30 6.30
N VAL A 446 24.64 -0.08 6.74
CA VAL A 446 25.43 0.89 5.97
C VAL A 446 26.71 1.24 6.74
N LYS A 447 27.84 1.33 6.02
CA LYS A 447 29.16 1.58 6.59
C LYS A 447 29.69 2.96 6.21
N GLY A 448 30.09 3.73 7.22
CA GLY A 448 30.89 4.95 7.04
C GLY A 448 30.10 6.12 6.46
N TYR A 449 30.62 7.32 6.67
CA TYR A 449 30.02 8.56 6.18
C TYR A 449 31.11 9.55 5.77
N LYS A 450 30.95 10.20 4.63
CA LYS A 450 31.75 11.37 4.25
C LYS A 450 30.82 12.58 4.10
N GLU A 451 31.27 13.72 4.57
CA GLU A 451 30.52 14.96 4.41
C GLU A 451 30.31 15.27 2.91
N GLY A 452 29.11 15.71 2.55
CA GLY A 452 28.71 15.92 1.15
C GLY A 452 28.32 14.65 0.37
N GLN A 453 28.32 13.47 0.99
CA GLN A 453 27.87 12.23 0.35
C GLN A 453 26.35 12.21 0.12
N ASP A 454 25.91 11.75 -1.06
CA ASP A 454 24.49 11.45 -1.32
C ASP A 454 24.09 10.18 -0.55
N LEU A 455 23.60 10.38 0.68
CA LEU A 455 23.14 9.31 1.56
C LEU A 455 21.94 8.55 0.97
N LEU A 456 21.07 9.23 0.23
CA LEU A 456 19.89 8.59 -0.33
C LEU A 456 20.27 7.61 -1.45
N ALA A 457 21.18 8.02 -2.33
CA ALA A 457 21.74 7.13 -3.34
C ALA A 457 22.48 5.94 -2.70
N LEU A 458 23.24 6.19 -1.63
CA LEU A 458 23.90 5.13 -0.86
C LEU A 458 22.88 4.12 -0.31
N TYR A 459 21.86 4.59 0.42
CA TYR A 459 20.84 3.74 1.03
C TYR A 459 20.08 2.94 -0.03
N ARG A 460 19.69 3.58 -1.14
CA ARG A 460 19.01 2.91 -2.25
C ARG A 460 19.86 1.79 -2.85
N ARG A 461 21.15 2.07 -3.08
CA ARG A 461 22.10 1.07 -3.60
C ARG A 461 22.24 -0.10 -2.64
N THR A 462 22.34 0.17 -1.33
CA THR A 462 22.45 -0.87 -0.31
C THR A 462 21.20 -1.75 -0.27
N PHE A 463 19.99 -1.19 -0.36
CA PHE A 463 18.75 -2.00 -0.46
C PHE A 463 18.79 -2.94 -1.67
N GLN A 464 19.19 -2.45 -2.84
CA GLN A 464 19.25 -3.25 -4.06
C GLN A 464 20.29 -4.38 -3.98
N GLN A 465 21.44 -4.10 -3.37
CA GLN A 465 22.54 -5.07 -3.19
C GLN A 465 22.30 -6.04 -2.05
N SER A 466 21.45 -5.67 -1.09
CA SER A 466 21.17 -6.52 0.05
C SER A 466 20.54 -7.85 -0.39
N LEU A 467 21.02 -8.93 0.24
CA LEU A 467 20.62 -10.31 -0.02
C LEU A 467 19.47 -10.77 0.90
N PHE A 468 18.80 -9.83 1.59
CA PHE A 468 17.69 -10.16 2.49
C PHE A 468 16.53 -10.87 1.79
#